data_AF-A0A525WDY1-F1
#
_entry.id   AF-A0A525WDY1-F1
#
_cell.length_a   1.000
_cell.length_b   1.000
_cell.length_c   1.000
_cell.angle_alpha   90.00
_cell.angle_beta   90.00
_cell.angle_gamma   90.00
#
_symmetry.space_group_name_H-M   'P 1'
#
loop_
_entity.id
_entity.type
_entity.pdbx_description
1 polymer ?
#
loop_
_entity_poly.entity_id
_entity_poly.type
_entity_poly.pdbx_seq_one_letter_code
_entity_poly.pdbx_strand_id
1 'polypeptide(L)'
;MEQPTFPLPPGKYMVTGRRDVTAVLTIHPADRNGDRRWELDKGATLYDVTHLACRSARYTPAAVGGSCSPANAQKTAFPVAPGGAMPPVEGCTKQDYAVLLVIGVED
;
A
#
# COMPACT_ATOMS: atom_id res chain seq x y z
N MET A 1 11.32 12.00 -2.83
CA MET A 1 9.86 12.18 -2.92
C MET A 1 9.43 12.89 -1.66
N GLU A 2 8.62 13.94 -1.78
CA GLU A 2 8.00 14.56 -0.61
C GLU A 2 7.17 13.53 0.14
N GLN A 3 7.15 13.66 1.47
CA GLN A 3 6.36 12.78 2.31
C GLN A 3 4.87 13.09 2.09
N PRO A 4 4.04 12.09 1.74
CA PRO A 4 2.63 12.32 1.60
C PRO A 4 1.99 12.62 2.95
N THR A 5 0.96 13.46 2.96
CA THR A 5 0.06 13.56 4.11
C THR A 5 -0.65 12.23 4.29
N PHE A 6 -0.35 11.56 5.40
CA PHE A 6 -0.97 10.30 5.77
C PHE A 6 -1.66 10.46 7.12
N PRO A 7 -2.89 9.94 7.28
CA PRO A 7 -3.67 9.20 6.28
C PRO A 7 -4.26 10.10 5.18
N LEU A 8 -4.48 9.54 3.98
CA LEU A 8 -5.19 10.25 2.90
C LEU A 8 -6.56 10.74 3.41
N PRO A 9 -6.97 11.97 3.08
CA PRO A 9 -8.25 12.51 3.52
C PRO A 9 -9.43 11.73 2.91
N PRO A 10 -10.61 11.74 3.54
CA PRO A 10 -11.83 11.27 2.90
C PRO A 10 -12.06 11.97 1.57
N GLY A 11 -12.58 11.25 0.58
CA GLY A 11 -12.76 11.76 -0.77
C GLY A 11 -12.82 10.66 -1.82
N LYS A 12 -12.87 11.05 -3.08
CA LYS A 12 -12.87 10.15 -4.22
C LYS A 12 -11.62 10.35 -5.06
N TYR A 13 -10.98 9.24 -5.40
CA TYR A 13 -9.70 9.21 -6.09
C TYR A 13 -9.81 8.31 -7.30
N MET A 14 -9.46 8.83 -8.48
CA MET A 14 -9.32 8.01 -9.66
C MET A 14 -8.03 7.21 -9.56
N VAL A 15 -8.12 5.89 -9.50
CA VAL A 15 -6.98 4.98 -9.27
C VAL A 15 -6.80 3.99 -10.40
N THR A 16 -5.55 3.62 -10.64
CA THR A 16 -5.19 2.56 -11.60
C THR A 16 -3.96 1.78 -11.15
N GLY A 17 -3.90 0.51 -11.57
CA GLY A 17 -2.69 -0.29 -11.50
C GLY A 17 -1.80 -0.15 -12.74
N ARG A 18 -2.11 0.78 -13.66
CA ARG A 18 -1.49 0.93 -14.99
C ARG A 18 -1.49 -0.36 -15.81
N ARG A 19 -2.55 -1.15 -15.63
CA ARG A 19 -2.88 -2.35 -16.38
C ARG A 19 -4.19 -2.07 -17.14
N ASP A 20 -5.22 -2.87 -16.94
CA ASP A 20 -6.45 -2.80 -17.74
C ASP A 20 -7.58 -2.00 -17.06
N VAL A 21 -7.49 -1.76 -15.75
CA VAL A 21 -8.59 -1.20 -14.94
C VAL A 21 -8.24 0.17 -14.37
N THR A 22 -9.21 1.08 -14.50
CA THR A 22 -9.27 2.37 -13.80
C THR A 22 -10.62 2.47 -13.07
N ALA A 23 -10.58 2.75 -11.78
CA ALA A 23 -11.74 2.79 -10.89
C ALA A 23 -11.69 4.01 -9.96
N VAL A 24 -12.84 4.39 -9.42
CA VAL A 24 -12.95 5.35 -8.32
C VAL A 24 -12.74 4.61 -7.00
N LEU A 25 -11.73 5.02 -6.24
CA LEU A 25 -11.56 4.70 -4.83
C LEU A 25 -12.29 5.77 -4.00
N THR A 26 -13.34 5.37 -3.29
CA THR A 26 -14.00 6.24 -2.30
C THR A 26 -13.45 5.92 -0.92
N ILE A 27 -12.87 6.92 -0.25
CA ILE A 27 -12.46 6.85 1.16
C ILE A 27 -13.51 7.60 1.98
N HIS A 28 -14.20 6.90 2.87
CA HIS A 28 -15.20 7.52 3.74
C HIS A 28 -14.57 8.22 4.95
N PRO A 29 -15.29 9.16 5.59
CA PRO A 29 -14.92 9.67 6.90
C PRO A 29 -14.72 8.55 7.91
N ALA A 30 -13.87 8.80 8.90
CA ALA A 30 -13.66 7.87 10.00
C ALA A 30 -14.97 7.68 10.79
N ASP A 31 -15.23 6.46 11.23
CA ASP A 31 -16.32 6.17 12.15
C ASP A 31 -15.96 6.58 13.59
N ARG A 32 -16.83 6.23 14.55
CA ARG A 32 -16.65 6.57 15.97
C ARG A 32 -15.41 5.94 16.61
N ASN A 33 -14.85 4.89 16.00
CA ASN A 33 -13.64 4.20 16.46
C ASN A 33 -12.38 4.73 15.76
N GLY A 34 -12.52 5.64 14.79
CA GLY A 34 -11.42 6.12 13.97
C GLY A 34 -11.16 5.28 12.72
N ASP A 35 -11.94 4.23 12.48
CA ASP A 35 -11.78 3.35 11.34
C ASP A 35 -12.37 3.97 10.08
N ARG A 36 -11.70 3.81 8.95
CA ARG A 36 -12.19 4.30 7.65
C ARG A 36 -12.52 3.15 6.74
N ARG A 37 -13.77 3.15 6.26
CA ARG A 37 -14.20 2.29 5.17
C ARG A 37 -13.73 2.87 3.83
N TRP A 38 -13.47 2.00 2.88
CA TRP A 38 -13.21 2.35 1.50
C TRP A 38 -13.91 1.37 0.56
N GLU A 39 -14.17 1.80 -0.66
CA GLU A 39 -14.74 0.97 -1.71
C GLU A 39 -14.17 1.35 -3.08
N LEU A 40 -14.20 0.39 -4.01
CA LEU A 40 -13.86 0.58 -5.40
C LEU A 40 -15.13 0.44 -6.24
N ASP A 41 -15.34 1.36 -7.18
CA ASP A 41 -16.47 1.30 -8.10
C ASP A 41 -16.29 0.20 -9.18
N LYS A 42 -17.31 0.04 -10.04
CA LYS A 42 -17.31 -0.87 -11.20
C LYS A 42 -17.06 -2.35 -10.88
N GLY A 43 -17.20 -2.76 -9.62
CA GLY A 43 -16.86 -4.11 -9.17
C GLY A 43 -15.37 -4.42 -9.22
N ALA A 44 -14.51 -3.39 -9.30
CA ALA A 44 -13.06 -3.57 -9.34
C ALA A 44 -12.56 -4.15 -8.02
N THR A 45 -11.64 -5.11 -8.11
CA THR A 45 -10.96 -5.65 -6.94
C THR A 45 -9.72 -4.81 -6.62
N LEU A 46 -9.21 -4.94 -5.40
CA LEU A 46 -7.94 -4.31 -5.02
C LEU A 46 -6.80 -4.74 -5.95
N TYR A 47 -6.81 -6.01 -6.40
CA TYR A 47 -5.79 -6.51 -7.32
C TYR A 47 -5.83 -5.74 -8.64
N ASP A 48 -7.00 -5.54 -9.24
CA ASP A 48 -7.16 -4.90 -10.54
C ASP A 48 -6.50 -3.51 -10.61
N VAL A 49 -6.62 -2.74 -9.52
CA VAL A 49 -6.06 -1.39 -9.39
C VAL A 49 -4.67 -1.35 -8.75
N THR A 50 -4.09 -2.48 -8.37
CA THR A 50 -2.72 -2.54 -7.83
C THR A 50 -1.69 -2.48 -8.95
N HIS A 51 -0.74 -1.55 -8.84
CA HIS A 51 0.42 -1.46 -9.73
C HIS A 51 1.44 -2.55 -9.38
N LEU A 52 1.35 -3.68 -10.07
CA LEU A 52 2.16 -4.86 -9.77
C LEU A 52 3.67 -4.67 -9.93
N ALA A 53 4.20 -3.60 -10.51
CA ALA A 53 5.65 -3.36 -10.45
C ALA A 53 6.08 -2.60 -9.19
N CYS A 54 5.20 -1.80 -8.59
CA CYS A 54 5.50 -1.08 -7.35
C CYS A 54 5.15 -1.92 -6.12
N ARG A 55 6.00 -1.85 -5.10
CA ARG A 55 5.80 -2.50 -3.81
C ARG A 55 6.15 -1.57 -2.67
N SER A 56 5.43 -1.74 -1.57
CA SER A 56 5.75 -1.11 -0.30
C SER A 56 5.44 -2.10 0.80
N ALA A 57 6.32 -2.17 1.79
CA ALA A 57 6.04 -2.82 3.06
C ALA A 57 6.60 -1.97 4.18
N ARG A 58 5.87 -1.93 5.30
CA ARG A 58 6.37 -1.34 6.54
C ARG A 58 6.97 -2.45 7.38
N TYR A 59 8.24 -2.29 7.74
CA TYR A 59 8.94 -3.17 8.64
C TYR A 59 9.02 -2.53 10.03
N THR A 60 8.70 -3.31 11.05
CA THR A 60 8.73 -2.90 12.46
C THR A 60 9.49 -3.94 13.27
N PRO A 61 10.15 -3.59 14.39
CA PRO A 61 10.76 -4.57 15.27
C PRO A 61 9.79 -5.70 15.64
N ALA A 62 10.25 -6.94 15.53
CA ALA A 62 9.42 -8.11 15.83
C ALA A 62 9.13 -8.27 17.33
N ALA A 63 9.98 -7.68 18.19
CA ALA A 63 9.82 -7.66 19.64
C ALA A 63 9.99 -6.25 20.18
N VAL A 64 9.36 -5.96 21.31
CA VAL A 64 9.52 -4.70 22.05
C VAL A 64 11.00 -4.54 22.43
N GLY A 65 11.59 -3.40 22.09
CA GLY A 65 13.01 -3.13 22.30
C GLY A 65 13.96 -3.83 21.32
N GLY A 66 13.44 -4.60 20.37
CA GLY A 66 14.23 -5.22 19.30
C GLY A 66 14.66 -4.20 18.23
N SER A 67 15.68 -4.56 17.45
CA SER A 67 16.12 -3.78 16.30
C SER A 67 15.50 -4.34 15.01
N CYS A 68 15.04 -3.44 14.14
CA CYS A 68 14.66 -3.75 12.77
C CYS A 68 15.50 -2.86 11.85
N SER A 69 16.56 -3.43 11.29
CA SER A 69 17.57 -2.69 10.53
C SER A 69 17.52 -3.05 9.04
N PRO A 70 17.53 -2.06 8.13
CA PRO A 70 17.69 -2.31 6.70
C PRO A 70 18.98 -3.07 6.34
N ALA A 71 20.00 -3.05 7.21
CA ALA A 71 21.25 -3.79 7.00
C ALA A 71 21.03 -5.32 6.92
N ASN A 72 19.94 -5.82 7.51
CA ASN A 72 19.59 -7.24 7.53
C ASN A 72 18.73 -7.67 6.31
N ALA A 73 18.54 -6.78 5.32
CA ALA A 73 17.78 -7.12 4.13
C ALA A 73 18.53 -8.15 3.26
N GLN A 74 17.83 -9.22 2.86
CA GLN A 74 18.40 -10.25 1.99
C GLN A 74 18.52 -9.74 0.56
N LYS A 75 19.73 -9.31 0.16
CA LYS A 75 19.99 -8.72 -1.17
C LYS A 75 19.64 -9.65 -2.33
N THR A 76 19.82 -10.96 -2.16
CA THR A 76 19.52 -11.98 -3.18
C THR A 76 18.03 -12.21 -3.40
N ALA A 77 17.16 -11.71 -2.50
CA ALA A 77 15.72 -11.74 -2.68
C ALA A 77 15.21 -10.62 -3.63
N PHE A 78 16.13 -9.81 -4.18
CA PHE A 78 15.84 -8.75 -5.12
C PHE A 78 16.45 -9.05 -6.52
N PRO A 79 15.80 -8.59 -7.61
CA PRO A 79 14.53 -7.85 -7.63
C PRO A 79 13.33 -8.74 -7.30
N VAL A 80 12.33 -8.16 -6.62
CA VAL A 80 11.09 -8.86 -6.28
C VAL A 80 10.23 -8.98 -7.53
N ALA A 81 9.65 -10.16 -7.76
CA ALA A 81 8.77 -10.38 -8.90
C ALA A 81 7.49 -9.51 -8.85
N PRO A 82 6.91 -9.12 -10.00
CA PRO A 82 5.58 -8.53 -10.06
C PRO A 82 4.51 -9.40 -9.35
N GLY A 83 3.59 -8.79 -8.61
CA GLY A 83 2.69 -9.44 -7.66
C GLY A 83 3.32 -10.07 -6.39
N GLY A 84 4.63 -10.22 -6.32
CA GLY A 84 5.31 -10.92 -5.21
C GLY A 84 5.26 -10.17 -3.88
N ALA A 85 5.23 -10.92 -2.78
CA ALA A 85 5.33 -10.39 -1.42
C ALA A 85 6.72 -9.77 -1.16
N MET A 86 6.78 -8.75 -0.32
CA MET A 86 8.06 -8.13 0.06
C MET A 86 8.91 -9.13 0.87
N PRO A 87 10.23 -9.25 0.62
CA PRO A 87 11.09 -10.19 1.33
C PRO A 87 11.11 -9.94 2.85
N PRO A 88 11.26 -10.98 3.69
CA PRO A 88 11.46 -10.77 5.12
C PRO A 88 12.78 -10.01 5.38
N VAL A 89 12.80 -9.23 6.45
CA VAL A 89 14.02 -8.62 7.01
C VAL A 89 14.21 -9.19 8.40
N GLU A 90 15.39 -9.73 8.68
CA GLU A 90 15.67 -10.38 9.96
C GLU A 90 15.51 -9.38 11.13
N GLY A 91 14.76 -9.80 12.16
CA GLY A 91 14.40 -8.96 13.31
C GLY A 91 13.14 -8.11 13.11
N CYS A 92 12.50 -8.18 11.95
CA CYS A 92 11.31 -7.37 11.64
C CYS A 92 10.04 -8.21 11.45
N THR A 93 8.91 -7.69 11.94
CA THR A 93 7.58 -7.98 11.37
C THR A 93 7.35 -7.09 10.17
N LYS A 94 6.57 -7.55 9.19
CA LYS A 94 6.27 -6.79 7.96
C LYS A 94 4.76 -6.69 7.71
N GLN A 95 4.34 -5.54 7.21
CA GLN A 95 3.02 -5.32 6.65
C GLN A 95 3.17 -4.90 5.18
N ASP A 96 2.69 -5.74 4.26
CA ASP A 96 2.72 -5.45 2.83
C ASP A 96 1.53 -4.57 2.44
N TYR A 97 1.77 -3.60 1.56
CA TYR A 97 0.73 -2.71 1.03
C TYR A 97 0.53 -2.91 -0.46
N ALA A 98 -0.73 -2.91 -0.89
CA ALA A 98 -1.09 -2.67 -2.27
C ALA A 98 -0.73 -1.23 -2.66
N VAL A 99 -0.10 -1.04 -3.82
CA VAL A 99 0.26 0.28 -4.34
C VAL A 99 -0.69 0.62 -5.48
N LEU A 100 -1.46 1.69 -5.30
CA LEU A 100 -2.37 2.24 -6.31
C LEU A 100 -1.77 3.55 -6.83
N LEU A 101 -1.93 3.83 -8.12
CA LEU A 101 -1.58 5.13 -8.69
C LEU A 101 -2.83 6.00 -8.73
N VAL A 102 -2.79 7.13 -8.02
CA VAL A 102 -3.82 8.17 -8.10
C VAL A 102 -3.53 9.02 -9.33
N ILE A 103 -4.50 9.11 -10.25
CA ILE A 103 -4.40 9.89 -11.49
C ILE A 103 -5.41 11.05 -11.56
N GLY A 104 -6.26 11.18 -10.54
CA GLY A 104 -7.22 12.28 -10.40
C GLY A 104 -7.89 12.27 -9.03
N VAL A 105 -8.40 13.42 -8.60
CA VAL A 105 -9.18 13.62 -7.37
C VAL A 105 -10.46 14.33 -7.77
N GLU A 106 -11.61 13.90 -7.23
CA GLU A 106 -12.89 14.60 -7.42
C GLU A 106 -13.05 15.62 -6.29
N ASP A 107 -13.30 16.89 -6.67
CA ASP A 107 -13.55 18.00 -5.74
C ASP A 107 -15.02 18.04 -5.26
#